data_AF-A0A1G2F4J5-F1
#
_entry.id   AF-A0A1G2F4J5-F1
#
_cell.length_a   1.000
_cell.length_b   1.000
_cell.length_c   1.000
_cell.angle_alpha   90.00
_cell.angle_beta   90.00
_cell.angle_gamma   90.00
#
_symmetry.space_group_name_H-M   'P 1'
#
loop_
_entity.id
_entity.type
_entity.pdbx_description
1 polymer ?
#
loop_
_entity_poly.entity_id
_entity_poly.type
_entity_poly.pdbx_seq_one_letter_code
_entity_poly.pdbx_strand_id
1 'polypeptide(L)'
;MRKKFDNLVANLPLDKEGKDFWLRNLNKLSDEYFQAFIFLKNNYPEDLSRATKILIEKERAVLTKNPEYFLKVLGEERKIFKTPWKDLSRK
;
A
#
# COMPACT_ATOMS: atom_id res chain seq x y z
N MET A 1 12.74 -18.06 -5.04
CA MET A 1 12.47 -16.61 -4.97
C MET A 1 11.35 -16.26 -3.99
N ARG A 2 10.19 -16.93 -4.02
CA ARG A 2 9.02 -16.65 -3.13
C ARG A 2 9.33 -16.55 -1.63
N LYS A 3 10.11 -17.51 -1.09
CA LYS A 3 10.57 -17.51 0.31
C LYS A 3 11.31 -16.24 0.77
N LYS A 4 11.92 -15.47 -0.14
CA LYS A 4 12.61 -14.21 0.22
C LYS A 4 11.61 -13.07 0.47
N PHE A 5 10.47 -13.06 -0.23
CA PHE A 5 9.44 -12.03 -0.07
C PHE A 5 8.54 -12.28 1.13
N ASP A 6 8.30 -13.54 1.50
CA ASP A 6 7.53 -13.91 2.70
C ASP A 6 8.11 -13.25 3.96
N ASN A 7 9.43 -13.28 4.10
CA ASN A 7 10.14 -12.63 5.21
C ASN A 7 10.07 -11.09 5.15
N LEU A 8 9.96 -10.51 3.95
CA LEU A 8 9.91 -9.06 3.78
C LEU A 8 8.58 -8.47 4.25
N VAL A 9 7.49 -9.22 4.13
CA VAL A 9 6.15 -8.76 4.54
C VAL A 9 5.71 -9.29 5.91
N ALA A 10 6.41 -10.28 6.48
CA ALA A 10 6.04 -10.92 7.74
C ALA A 10 5.88 -9.92 8.90
N ASN A 11 6.82 -8.99 9.02
CA ASN A 11 6.91 -8.02 10.12
C ASN A 11 6.22 -6.68 9.83
N LEU A 12 5.50 -6.56 8.71
CA LEU A 12 4.73 -5.36 8.41
C LEU A 12 3.40 -5.36 9.20
N PRO A 13 2.93 -4.19 9.65
CA PRO A 13 1.62 -4.02 10.29
C PRO A 13 0.50 -4.06 9.25
N LEU A 14 0.44 -5.18 8.51
CA LEU A 14 -0.52 -5.47 7.46
C LEU A 14 -1.37 -6.67 7.88
N ASP A 15 -2.64 -6.63 7.52
CA ASP A 15 -3.49 -7.82 7.57
C ASP A 15 -3.08 -8.84 6.48
N LYS A 16 -3.78 -9.98 6.46
CA LYS A 16 -3.50 -11.05 5.49
C LYS A 16 -3.61 -10.54 4.05
N GLU A 17 -4.61 -9.72 3.75
CA GLU A 17 -4.85 -9.21 2.40
C GLU A 17 -3.72 -8.26 1.95
N GLY A 18 -3.27 -7.37 2.84
CA GLY A 18 -2.10 -6.51 2.62
C GLY A 18 -0.83 -7.30 2.35
N LYS A 19 -0.58 -8.37 3.10
CA LYS A 19 0.57 -9.26 2.88
C LYS A 19 0.46 -9.97 1.53
N ASP A 20 -0.70 -10.53 1.22
CA ASP A 20 -0.96 -11.21 -0.05
C ASP A 20 -0.82 -10.23 -1.24
N PHE A 21 -1.25 -8.98 -1.09
CA PHE A 21 -1.09 -7.93 -2.10
C PHE A 21 0.39 -7.74 -2.45
N TRP A 22 1.26 -7.57 -1.46
CA TRP A 22 2.69 -7.39 -1.72
C TRP A 22 3.35 -8.66 -2.26
N LEU A 23 2.99 -9.85 -1.78
CA LEU A 23 3.53 -11.10 -2.31
C LEU A 23 3.22 -11.30 -3.80
N ARG A 24 2.11 -10.74 -4.31
CA ARG A 24 1.75 -10.76 -5.74
C ARG A 24 2.44 -9.67 -6.57
N ASN A 25 2.97 -8.62 -5.95
CA ASN A 25 3.42 -7.41 -6.63
C ASN A 25 4.91 -7.10 -6.47
N LEU A 26 5.58 -7.56 -5.40
CA LEU A 26 6.99 -7.25 -5.14
C LEU A 26 7.93 -7.71 -6.26
N ASN A 27 7.62 -8.84 -6.91
CA ASN A 27 8.40 -9.34 -8.04
C ASN A 27 8.15 -8.61 -9.37
N LYS A 28 7.17 -7.69 -9.41
CA LYS A 28 6.82 -6.88 -10.58
C LYS A 28 7.32 -5.44 -10.48
N LEU A 29 7.82 -5.04 -9.32
CA LEU A 29 8.39 -3.71 -9.13
C LEU A 29 9.69 -3.58 -9.93
N SER A 30 9.94 -2.39 -10.48
CA SER A 30 11.29 -2.04 -10.90
C SER A 30 12.21 -1.96 -9.67
N ASP A 31 13.52 -1.99 -9.89
CA ASP A 31 14.50 -1.89 -8.80
C ASP A 31 14.30 -0.60 -7.98
N GLU A 32 14.01 0.52 -8.63
CA GLU A 32 13.72 1.80 -7.97
C GLU A 32 12.54 1.68 -7.00
N TYR A 33 11.41 1.15 -7.47
CA TYR A 33 10.22 0.99 -6.62
C TYR A 33 10.41 -0.07 -5.54
N PHE A 34 11.20 -1.10 -5.81
CA PHE A 34 11.56 -2.09 -4.80
C PHE A 34 12.39 -1.46 -3.69
N GLN A 35 13.39 -0.62 -4.02
CA GLN A 35 14.16 0.10 -3.01
C GLN A 35 13.29 1.09 -2.21
N ALA A 36 12.36 1.78 -2.87
CA ALA A 36 11.39 2.64 -2.19
C ALA A 36 10.51 1.85 -1.20
N PHE A 37 10.05 0.65 -1.58
CA PHE A 37 9.33 -0.25 -0.68
C PHE A 37 10.19 -0.63 0.54
N ILE A 38 11.44 -1.02 0.34
CA ILE A 38 12.36 -1.39 1.43
C ILE A 38 12.59 -0.20 2.37
N PHE A 39 12.80 0.99 1.82
CA PHE A 39 12.97 2.22 2.59
C PHE A 39 11.74 2.52 3.45
N LEU A 40 10.54 2.50 2.87
CA LEU A 40 9.29 2.75 3.58
C LEU A 40 9.02 1.68 4.65
N LYS A 41 9.26 0.40 4.34
CA LYS A 41 9.12 -0.68 5.31
C LYS A 41 9.98 -0.45 6.56
N ASN A 42 11.21 0.01 6.38
CA ASN A 42 12.16 0.11 7.48
C ASN A 42 12.00 1.42 8.28
N ASN A 43 11.56 2.51 7.65
CA ASN A 43 11.51 3.83 8.28
C ASN A 43 10.08 4.28 8.63
N TYR A 44 9.08 3.85 7.85
CA TYR A 44 7.69 4.31 7.93
C TYR A 44 6.68 3.16 7.71
N PRO A 45 6.73 2.06 8.51
CA PRO A 45 5.91 0.87 8.28
C PRO A 45 4.40 1.13 8.37
N GLU A 46 3.97 2.07 9.22
CA GLU A 46 2.56 2.47 9.35
C GLU A 46 2.06 3.20 8.10
N ASP A 47 2.88 4.08 7.54
CA ASP A 47 2.53 4.79 6.31
C ASP A 47 2.51 3.84 5.11
N LEU A 48 3.44 2.87 5.07
CA LEU A 48 3.39 1.79 4.09
C LEU A 48 2.10 0.96 4.24
N SER A 49 1.67 0.66 5.46
CA SER A 49 0.40 -0.03 5.72
C SER A 49 -0.80 0.77 5.22
N ARG A 50 -0.86 2.07 5.52
CA ARG A 50 -1.93 2.96 5.03
C ARG A 50 -1.95 3.04 3.51
N ALA A 51 -0.79 3.21 2.87
CA ALA A 51 -0.68 3.24 1.42
C ALA A 51 -1.13 1.91 0.78
N THR A 52 -0.78 0.77 1.40
CA THR A 52 -1.19 -0.56 0.94
C THR A 52 -2.71 -0.70 0.91
N LYS A 53 -3.43 -0.21 1.93
CA LYS A 53 -4.90 -0.24 1.97
C LYS A 53 -5.51 0.55 0.81
N ILE A 54 -4.98 1.74 0.51
CA ILE A 54 -5.43 2.57 -0.62
C ILE A 54 -5.20 1.84 -1.95
N LEU A 55 -4.03 1.20 -2.11
CA LEU A 55 -3.72 0.44 -3.32
C LEU A 55 -4.66 -0.75 -3.53
N ILE A 56 -5.01 -1.48 -2.46
CA ILE A 56 -5.98 -2.58 -2.53
C ILE A 56 -7.37 -2.07 -2.91
N GLU A 57 -7.84 -0.97 -2.29
CA GLU A 57 -9.13 -0.38 -2.65
C GLU A 57 -9.17 0.08 -4.12
N LYS A 58 -8.06 0.61 -4.64
CA LYS A 58 -7.92 0.92 -6.07
C LYS A 58 -7.95 -0.33 -6.94
N GLU A 59 -7.22 -1.38 -6.57
CA GLU A 59 -7.22 -2.66 -7.28
C GLU A 59 -8.66 -3.19 -7.37
N ARG A 60 -9.40 -3.21 -6.26
CA ARG A 60 -10.83 -3.59 -6.22
C ARG A 60 -11.69 -2.70 -7.11
N ALA A 61 -11.48 -1.40 -7.07
CA ALA A 61 -12.27 -0.46 -7.87
C ALA A 61 -12.05 -0.65 -9.38
N VAL A 62 -10.82 -0.97 -9.80
CA VAL A 62 -10.53 -1.34 -11.19
C VAL A 62 -11.19 -2.68 -11.54
N LEU A 63 -11.10 -3.69 -10.67
CA LEU A 63 -11.65 -5.03 -10.91
C LEU A 63 -13.18 -5.05 -10.98
N THR A 64 -13.86 -4.23 -10.18
CA THR A 64 -15.33 -4.10 -10.19
C THR A 64 -15.86 -3.44 -11.46
N LYS A 65 -15.00 -2.85 -12.30
CA LYS A 65 -15.37 -2.13 -13.53
C LYS A 65 -16.47 -1.10 -13.31
N ASN A 66 -16.57 -0.55 -12.09
CA ASN A 66 -17.53 0.48 -11.74
C ASN A 66 -16.80 1.84 -11.70
N PRO A 67 -16.98 2.71 -12.72
CA PRO A 67 -16.31 4.00 -12.79
C PRO A 67 -16.64 4.93 -11.61
N GLU A 68 -17.86 4.87 -11.05
CA GLU A 68 -18.27 5.72 -9.93
C GLU A 68 -17.54 5.32 -8.64
N TYR A 69 -17.41 4.03 -8.38
CA TYR A 69 -16.64 3.51 -7.25
C TYR A 69 -15.15 3.84 -7.42
N PHE A 70 -14.61 3.75 -8.63
CA PHE A 70 -13.23 4.15 -8.93
C PHE A 70 -12.98 5.64 -8.67
N LEU A 71 -13.86 6.53 -9.14
CA LEU A 71 -13.76 7.96 -8.89
C LEU A 71 -13.88 8.31 -7.40
N LYS A 72 -14.72 7.58 -6.65
CA LYS A 72 -14.84 7.74 -5.19
C LYS A 72 -13.53 7.40 -4.48
N VAL A 73 -12.91 6.27 -4.80
CA VAL A 73 -11.62 5.85 -4.21
C VAL A 73 -10.51 6.86 -4.52
N LEU A 74 -10.45 7.39 -5.75
CA LEU A 74 -9.50 8.45 -6.12
C LEU A 74 -9.75 9.77 -5.37
N GLY A 75 -11.02 10.09 -5.09
CA GLY A 75 -11.40 11.26 -4.30
C GLY A 75 -11.00 11.14 -2.82
N GLU A 76 -11.14 9.96 -2.23
CA GLU A 76 -10.73 9.66 -0.86
C GLU A 76 -9.22 9.71 -0.69
N GLU A 77 -8.46 9.19 -1.66
CA GLU A 77 -6.99 9.32 -1.71
C GLU A 77 -6.55 10.79 -1.62
N ARG A 78 -7.16 11.66 -2.43
CA ARG A 78 -6.82 13.10 -2.43
C ARG A 78 -7.06 13.76 -1.08
N LYS A 79 -7.99 13.28 -0.26
CA LYS A 79 -8.20 13.80 1.10
C LYS A 79 -7.10 13.33 2.06
N ILE A 80 -6.68 12.06 1.93
CA ILE A 80 -5.62 11.48 2.76
C ILE A 80 -4.28 12.19 2.50
N PHE A 81 -3.93 12.43 1.23
CA PHE A 81 -2.66 13.08 0.88
C PHE A 81 -2.68 14.62 0.92
N LYS A 82 -3.87 15.27 1.01
CA LYS A 82 -3.99 16.71 1.29
C LYS A 82 -3.89 17.04 2.78
N THR A 83 -4.02 16.05 3.66
CA THR A 83 -3.82 16.26 5.10
C THR A 83 -2.32 16.38 5.35
N PRO A 84 -1.81 17.46 5.97
CA PRO A 84 -0.39 17.58 6.25
C PRO A 84 0.07 16.40 7.10
N TRP A 85 1.15 15.73 6.69
CA TRP A 85 1.70 14.54 7.36
C TRP A 85 1.99 14.75 8.86
N LYS A 86 2.07 16.00 9.34
CA LYS A 86 2.27 16.36 10.76
C LYS A 86 1.01 16.24 11.63
N ASP A 87 -0.19 16.18 11.06
CA ASP A 87 -1.44 16.22 11.83
C ASP A 87 -1.97 14.83 12.23
N LEU A 88 -1.35 13.75 11.75
CA LEU A 88 -1.78 12.37 12.00
C LEU A 88 -0.87 11.61 13.00
N SER A 89 0.20 12.22 13.50
CA SER A 89 1.08 11.67 14.55
C SER A 89 0.66 12.04 15.97
N ARG A 90 -0.47 12.74 16.13
CA ARG A 90 -1.11 13.02 17.41
C ARG A 90 -2.46 12.30 17.49
N LYS A 91 -2.45 11.01 17.84
CA LYS A 91 -3.52 10.34 18.57
C LYS A 91 -3.01 9.03 19.15
#